data_AF-A0A5B6Z4A0-F1
#
_entry.id   AF-A0A5B6Z4A0-F1
#
_cell.length_a   1.000
_cell.length_b   1.000
_cell.length_c   1.000
_cell.angle_alpha   90.00
_cell.angle_beta   90.00
_cell.angle_gamma   90.00
#
_symmetry.space_group_name_H-M   'P 1'
#
loop_
_entity.id
_entity.type
_entity.pdbx_description
1 polymer ?
#
loop_
_entity_poly.entity_id
_entity_poly.type
_entity_poly.pdbx_seq_one_letter_code
_entity_poly.pdbx_strand_id
1 'polypeptide(L)'
;YLDSKRLHQILSESAEEFRRLAGFPDEDFGRVVPVYVFDLDYSMVLLLDKYHQSVAFKDMIIAVRTKNMQFMSDYSCNGRHVFTQTRELERPLVGSILQSMWGVSPTHLLWSPRHNSTLVDYTWSVGQTPFGPFSEISSLSFVQKDAARRNVILTSLNYSITSAIDVLESIAAHGGDRKLLKQNQYIEFIQRWNLFK
;
A
#
# COMPACT_ATOMS: atom_id res chain seq x y z
N TYR A 1 15.95 -16.51 7.09
CA TYR A 1 15.02 -15.52 6.54
C TYR A 1 15.16 -14.24 7.33
N LEU A 2 14.74 -13.10 6.77
CA LEU A 2 14.68 -11.83 7.48
C LEU A 2 13.24 -11.59 7.95
N ASP A 3 13.04 -11.24 9.20
CA ASP A 3 11.71 -10.90 9.74
C ASP A 3 11.35 -9.49 9.31
N SER A 4 10.33 -9.35 8.46
CA SER A 4 9.94 -8.05 7.90
C SER A 4 9.40 -7.10 8.96
N LYS A 5 8.70 -7.60 9.99
CA LYS A 5 8.14 -6.78 11.06
C LYS A 5 9.24 -6.24 11.97
N ARG A 6 10.23 -7.07 12.27
CA ARG A 6 11.39 -6.63 13.05
C ARG A 6 12.20 -5.57 12.29
N LEU A 7 12.40 -5.76 10.99
CA LEU A 7 13.06 -4.75 10.15
C LEU A 7 12.24 -3.45 10.08
N HIS A 8 10.93 -3.55 9.90
CA HIS A 8 10.01 -2.39 9.93
C HIS A 8 10.18 -1.59 11.22
N GLN A 9 10.14 -2.25 12.38
CA GLN A 9 10.33 -1.59 13.67
C GLN A 9 11.68 -0.85 13.76
N ILE A 10 12.78 -1.52 13.41
CA ILE A 10 14.14 -0.94 13.47
C ILE A 10 14.26 0.27 12.53
N LEU A 11 13.70 0.17 11.32
CA LEU A 11 13.73 1.25 10.34
C LEU A 11 12.85 2.43 10.74
N SER A 12 11.71 2.17 11.38
CA SER A 12 10.83 3.22 11.93
C SER A 12 11.53 4.01 13.04
N GLU A 13 12.33 3.36 13.89
CA GLU A 13 13.11 4.03 14.95
C GLU A 13 14.16 5.00 14.38
N SER A 14 14.64 4.76 13.15
CA SER A 14 15.65 5.57 12.46
C SER A 14 15.09 6.43 11.31
N ALA A 15 13.77 6.54 11.19
CA ALA A 15 13.12 7.13 10.02
C ALA A 15 13.49 8.61 9.78
N GLU A 16 13.57 9.41 10.85
CA GLU A 16 13.92 10.83 10.75
C GLU A 16 15.38 11.03 10.32
N GLU A 17 16.30 10.17 10.78
CA GLU A 17 17.69 10.22 10.33
C GLU A 17 17.80 9.91 8.84
N PHE A 18 17.10 8.87 8.37
CA PHE A 18 17.08 8.53 6.95
C PHE A 18 16.44 9.62 6.10
N ARG A 19 15.36 10.26 6.59
CA ARG A 19 14.73 11.38 5.89
C ARG A 19 15.69 12.55 5.73
N ARG A 20 16.42 12.90 6.80
CA ARG A 20 17.45 13.95 6.76
C ARG A 20 18.60 13.61 5.81
N LEU A 21 19.09 12.37 5.86
CA LEU A 21 20.18 11.91 4.97
C LEU A 21 19.77 11.88 3.49
N ALA A 22 18.51 11.56 3.22
CA ALA A 22 17.96 11.59 1.87
C ALA A 22 17.69 13.02 1.36
N GLY A 23 17.85 14.04 2.21
CA GLY A 23 17.67 15.44 1.84
C GLY A 23 16.24 15.81 1.47
N PHE A 24 15.25 15.11 2.03
CA PHE A 24 13.85 15.50 1.83
C PHE A 24 13.59 16.85 2.52
N PRO A 25 12.97 17.83 1.84
CA PRO A 25 12.58 19.06 2.48
C PRO A 25 11.53 18.78 3.56
N ASP A 26 11.65 19.47 4.70
CA ASP A 26 10.67 19.36 5.80
C ASP A 26 9.27 19.84 5.36
N GLU A 27 9.21 20.66 4.31
CA GLU A 27 7.98 21.15 3.69
C GLU A 27 7.76 20.45 2.35
N ASP A 28 6.99 19.37 2.35
CA ASP A 28 6.35 18.85 1.14
C ASP A 28 4.93 18.36 1.44
N PHE A 29 3.95 18.86 0.67
CA PHE A 29 2.53 18.52 0.77
C PHE A 29 2.20 17.09 0.27
N GLY A 30 3.20 16.21 0.15
CA GLY A 30 3.10 14.89 -0.50
C GLY A 30 3.37 13.73 0.46
N ARG A 31 2.61 12.63 0.29
CA ARG A 31 2.92 11.37 0.98
C ARG A 31 4.16 10.73 0.37
N VAL A 32 5.26 10.72 1.13
CA VAL A 32 6.48 9.99 0.78
C VAL A 32 6.45 8.60 1.41
N VAL A 33 6.76 7.56 0.63
CA VAL A 33 6.91 6.18 1.11
C VAL A 33 8.35 5.72 0.81
N PRO A 34 9.24 5.62 1.81
CA PRO A 34 10.60 5.14 1.60
C PRO A 34 10.62 3.67 1.15
N VAL A 35 11.57 3.37 0.27
CA VAL A 35 11.84 2.01 -0.24
C VAL A 35 13.25 1.62 0.19
N TYR A 36 13.35 0.73 1.17
CA TYR A 36 14.62 0.22 1.67
C TYR A 36 15.03 -1.03 0.88
N VAL A 37 16.14 -0.96 0.16
CA VAL A 37 16.67 -2.07 -0.64
C VAL A 37 17.96 -2.59 0.00
N PHE A 38 17.87 -3.79 0.59
CA PHE A 38 19.02 -4.50 1.14
C PHE A 38 19.65 -5.38 0.05
N ASP A 39 20.64 -4.85 -0.66
CA ASP A 39 21.45 -5.62 -1.61
C ASP A 39 22.63 -6.28 -0.91
N LEU A 40 22.44 -7.54 -0.51
CA LEU A 40 23.39 -8.27 0.31
C LEU A 40 24.40 -9.00 -0.57
N ASP A 41 25.69 -8.77 -0.30
CA ASP A 41 26.76 -9.67 -0.73
C ASP A 41 26.72 -10.96 0.11
N TYR A 42 25.71 -11.77 -0.13
CA TYR A 42 25.51 -13.04 0.53
C TYR A 42 25.14 -14.11 -0.50
N SER A 43 25.81 -15.26 -0.44
CA SER A 43 25.66 -16.33 -1.43
C SER A 43 24.45 -17.20 -1.20
N MET A 44 23.90 -17.28 0.01
CA MET A 44 22.66 -18.02 0.24
C MET A 44 21.44 -17.14 0.00
N VAL A 45 20.36 -17.73 -0.51
CA VAL A 45 19.10 -17.02 -0.72
C VAL A 45 18.52 -16.61 0.64
N LEU A 46 18.33 -15.30 0.82
CA LEU A 46 17.62 -14.72 1.96
C LEU A 46 16.38 -14.00 1.45
N LEU A 47 15.22 -14.39 1.99
CA LEU A 47 13.91 -13.78 1.72
C LEU A 47 13.33 -13.20 3.01
N LEU A 48 12.47 -12.21 2.85
CA LEU A 48 11.61 -11.66 3.89
C LEU A 48 10.51 -12.66 4.22
N ASP A 49 10.35 -12.96 5.50
CA ASP A 49 9.35 -13.91 6.03
C ASP A 49 9.37 -15.27 5.33
N LYS A 50 10.55 -15.69 4.85
CA LYS A 50 10.84 -16.92 4.08
C LYS A 50 10.36 -16.92 2.63
N TYR A 51 9.42 -16.04 2.24
CA TYR A 51 8.74 -16.16 0.94
C TYR A 51 8.91 -14.93 0.02
N HIS A 52 9.19 -13.75 0.57
CA HIS A 52 9.06 -12.50 -0.17
C HIS A 52 10.41 -11.85 -0.46
N GLN A 53 10.59 -11.33 -1.68
CA GLN A 53 11.71 -10.42 -1.97
C GLN A 53 11.41 -8.99 -1.55
N SER A 54 10.12 -8.62 -1.47
CA SER A 54 9.66 -7.30 -1.09
C SER A 54 8.38 -7.39 -0.27
N VAL A 55 8.28 -6.61 0.80
CA VAL A 55 7.10 -6.51 1.66
C VAL A 55 6.67 -5.05 1.74
N ALA A 56 5.37 -4.82 1.56
CA ALA A 56 4.75 -3.51 1.63
C ALA A 56 4.14 -3.29 3.03
N PHE A 57 4.52 -2.18 3.66
CA PHE A 57 3.85 -1.64 4.83
C PHE A 57 3.07 -0.38 4.44
N LYS A 58 2.26 0.14 5.36
CA LYS A 58 1.50 1.39 5.12
C LYS A 58 2.44 2.58 4.89
N ASP A 59 3.57 2.58 5.56
CA ASP A 59 4.50 3.71 5.68
C ASP A 59 5.84 3.48 5.00
N MET A 60 6.20 2.25 4.64
CA MET A 60 7.46 1.94 3.95
C MET A 60 7.40 0.65 3.14
N ILE A 61 8.41 0.42 2.32
CA ILE A 61 8.61 -0.82 1.58
C ILE A 61 10.00 -1.34 1.90
N ILE A 62 10.11 -2.65 2.13
CA ILE A 62 11.37 -3.32 2.44
C ILE A 62 11.60 -4.39 1.39
N ALA A 63 12.75 -4.35 0.72
CA ALA A 63 13.15 -5.35 -0.26
C ALA A 63 14.54 -5.91 0.05
N VAL A 64 14.75 -7.18 -0.28
CA VAL A 64 16.03 -7.88 -0.10
C VAL A 64 16.45 -8.55 -1.41
N ARG A 65 17.74 -8.41 -1.74
CA ARG A 65 18.41 -9.10 -2.83
C ARG A 65 19.69 -9.76 -2.30
N THR A 66 20.01 -10.92 -2.85
CA THR A 66 21.25 -11.66 -2.57
C THR A 66 22.01 -11.92 -3.88
N LYS A 67 23.21 -12.51 -3.80
CA LYS A 67 24.00 -12.84 -5.01
C LYS A 67 23.36 -13.95 -5.85
N ASN A 68 22.70 -14.92 -5.20
CA ASN A 68 22.08 -16.03 -5.92
C ASN A 68 20.95 -15.54 -6.84
N MET A 69 20.98 -16.04 -8.07
CA MET A 69 20.05 -15.61 -9.11
C MET A 69 18.74 -16.40 -9.09
N GLN A 70 18.75 -17.62 -8.56
CA GLN A 70 17.61 -18.52 -8.59
C GLN A 70 17.39 -19.20 -7.25
N PHE A 71 16.13 -19.45 -6.94
CA PHE A 71 15.68 -20.22 -5.79
C PHE A 71 14.67 -21.27 -6.25
N MET A 72 14.79 -22.49 -5.73
CA MET A 72 13.78 -23.52 -5.93
C MET A 72 12.57 -23.16 -5.08
N SER A 73 11.48 -22.75 -5.73
CA SER A 73 10.26 -22.41 -5.01
C SER A 73 9.57 -23.65 -4.44
N ASP A 74 8.72 -23.45 -3.44
CA ASP A 74 7.86 -24.51 -2.90
C ASP A 74 6.73 -24.92 -3.87
N TYR A 75 6.61 -24.24 -5.02
CA TYR A 75 5.62 -24.53 -6.04
C TYR A 75 6.11 -25.58 -7.04
N SER A 76 5.17 -26.38 -7.51
CA SER A 76 5.40 -27.33 -8.60
C SER A 76 4.38 -27.14 -9.72
N CYS A 77 4.83 -27.35 -10.95
CA CYS A 77 4.01 -27.34 -12.16
C CYS A 77 4.18 -28.69 -12.86
N ASN A 78 3.09 -29.45 -13.02
CA ASN A 78 3.12 -30.80 -13.61
C ASN A 78 4.18 -31.72 -12.97
N GLY A 79 4.34 -31.66 -11.64
CA GLY A 79 5.31 -32.45 -10.88
C GLY A 79 6.76 -31.99 -10.99
N ARG A 80 7.03 -30.85 -11.63
CA ARG A 80 8.38 -30.24 -11.69
C ARG A 80 8.45 -29.01 -10.81
N HIS A 81 9.56 -28.86 -10.08
CA HIS A 81 9.82 -27.66 -9.29
C HIS A 81 9.89 -26.42 -10.19
N VAL A 82 9.30 -25.33 -9.74
CA VAL A 82 9.40 -24.04 -10.41
C VAL A 82 10.51 -23.22 -9.75
N PHE A 83 11.40 -22.66 -10.56
CA PHE A 83 12.44 -21.76 -10.08
C PHE A 83 11.97 -20.31 -10.18
N THR A 84 12.33 -19.51 -9.18
CA THR A 84 12.04 -18.07 -9.17
C THR A 84 13.35 -17.31 -9.28
N GLN A 85 13.34 -16.24 -10.07
CA GLN A 85 14.49 -15.34 -10.20
C GLN A 85 14.56 -14.40 -8.99
N THR A 86 15.60 -14.53 -8.18
CA THR A 86 15.77 -13.78 -6.92
C THR A 86 16.63 -12.53 -7.06
N ARG A 87 17.25 -12.33 -8.24
CA ARG A 87 18.09 -11.16 -8.55
C ARG A 87 17.26 -9.94 -8.96
N GLU A 88 16.14 -10.19 -9.63
CA GLU A 88 15.26 -9.14 -10.16
C GLU A 88 14.35 -8.62 -9.06
N LEU A 89 14.44 -7.32 -8.79
CA LEU A 89 13.61 -6.64 -7.79
C LEU A 89 12.49 -5.79 -8.40
N GLU A 90 12.54 -5.51 -9.69
CA GLU A 90 11.61 -4.59 -10.36
C GLU A 90 10.15 -5.03 -10.16
N ARG A 91 9.86 -6.29 -10.49
CA ARG A 91 8.52 -6.86 -10.32
C ARG A 91 8.02 -6.81 -8.87
N PRO A 92 8.72 -7.42 -7.87
CA PRO A 92 8.22 -7.41 -6.50
C PRO A 92 8.14 -5.99 -5.91
N LEU A 93 9.04 -5.07 -6.29
CA LEU A 93 8.96 -3.66 -5.88
C LEU A 93 7.74 -2.97 -6.47
N VAL A 94 7.45 -3.12 -7.76
CA VAL A 94 6.24 -2.55 -8.37
C VAL A 94 4.99 -3.05 -7.64
N GLY A 95 4.92 -4.34 -7.32
CA GLY A 95 3.84 -4.91 -6.50
C GLY A 95 3.73 -4.23 -5.13
N SER A 96 4.83 -4.12 -4.40
CA SER A 96 4.81 -3.48 -3.07
C SER A 96 4.46 -1.99 -3.13
N ILE A 97 4.93 -1.26 -4.15
CA ILE A 97 4.59 0.14 -4.37
C ILE A 97 3.08 0.30 -4.60
N LEU A 98 2.49 -0.53 -5.46
CA LEU A 98 1.04 -0.51 -5.71
C LEU A 98 0.21 -0.75 -4.45
N GLN A 99 0.68 -1.65 -3.57
CA GLN A 99 0.04 -1.92 -2.29
C GLN A 99 0.12 -0.70 -1.35
N SER A 100 1.32 -0.16 -1.10
CA SER A 100 1.51 0.93 -0.14
C SER A 100 0.91 2.26 -0.60
N MET A 101 1.11 2.63 -1.87
CA MET A 101 0.73 3.94 -2.41
C MET A 101 -0.74 3.99 -2.84
N TRP A 102 -1.21 2.96 -3.55
CA TRP A 102 -2.54 2.94 -4.17
C TRP A 102 -3.49 1.92 -3.56
N GLY A 103 -3.08 1.15 -2.54
CA GLY A 103 -3.94 0.16 -1.89
C GLY A 103 -4.38 -0.98 -2.84
N VAL A 104 -3.62 -1.24 -3.90
CA VAL A 104 -3.95 -2.33 -4.83
C VAL A 104 -3.59 -3.65 -4.16
N SER A 105 -4.60 -4.47 -3.91
CA SER A 105 -4.42 -5.78 -3.30
C SER A 105 -3.65 -6.75 -4.23
N PRO A 106 -2.83 -7.66 -3.67
CA PRO A 106 -2.33 -8.82 -4.41
C PRO A 106 -3.44 -9.57 -5.14
N THR A 107 -3.13 -10.12 -6.32
CA THR A 107 -4.12 -10.83 -7.15
C THR A 107 -4.61 -12.16 -6.59
N HIS A 108 -3.94 -12.72 -5.58
CA HIS A 108 -4.46 -13.89 -4.84
C HIS A 108 -5.46 -13.51 -3.75
N LEU A 109 -5.64 -12.23 -3.42
CA LEU A 109 -6.51 -11.82 -2.32
C LEU A 109 -7.83 -11.26 -2.84
N LEU A 110 -8.93 -11.80 -2.33
CA LEU A 110 -10.29 -11.41 -2.67
C LEU A 110 -11.05 -11.02 -1.40
N TRP A 111 -11.78 -9.90 -1.42
CA TRP A 111 -12.72 -9.57 -0.34
C TRP A 111 -14.04 -10.31 -0.52
N SER A 112 -14.51 -11.02 0.51
CA SER A 112 -15.82 -11.67 0.51
C SER A 112 -16.81 -10.94 1.42
N PRO A 113 -17.84 -10.27 0.87
CA PRO A 113 -18.87 -9.63 1.69
C PRO A 113 -19.65 -10.62 2.56
N ARG A 114 -19.81 -11.88 2.10
CA ARG A 114 -20.51 -12.92 2.85
C ARG A 114 -19.78 -13.33 4.12
N HIS A 115 -18.46 -13.42 4.05
CA HIS A 115 -17.61 -13.84 5.17
C HIS A 115 -17.04 -12.66 5.95
N ASN A 116 -17.25 -11.43 5.46
CA ASN A 116 -16.67 -10.20 6.00
C ASN A 116 -15.15 -10.32 6.21
N SER A 117 -14.48 -11.00 5.29
CA SER A 117 -13.06 -11.33 5.39
C SER A 117 -12.40 -11.42 4.02
N THR A 118 -11.07 -11.33 4.02
CA THR A 118 -10.23 -11.59 2.84
C THR A 118 -10.01 -13.09 2.68
N LEU A 119 -10.32 -13.61 1.50
CA LEU A 119 -10.07 -14.98 1.10
C LEU A 119 -8.83 -15.04 0.19
N VAL A 120 -8.14 -16.19 0.22
CA VAL A 120 -7.03 -16.48 -0.68
C VAL A 120 -7.53 -17.33 -1.84
N ASP A 121 -7.41 -16.82 -3.06
CA ASP A 121 -7.74 -17.51 -4.30
C ASP A 121 -6.63 -17.29 -5.33
N TYR A 122 -5.86 -18.34 -5.60
CA TYR A 122 -4.72 -18.28 -6.51
C TYR A 122 -5.08 -18.29 -8.00
N THR A 123 -6.38 -18.39 -8.36
CA THR A 123 -6.84 -18.44 -9.76
C THR A 123 -6.26 -17.31 -10.61
N TRP A 124 -6.11 -16.11 -10.04
CA TRP A 124 -5.58 -14.92 -10.73
C TRP A 124 -4.11 -14.61 -10.45
N SER A 125 -3.42 -15.48 -9.74
CA SER A 125 -2.03 -15.25 -9.28
C SER A 125 -0.96 -15.75 -10.24
N VAL A 126 -1.34 -16.69 -11.10
CA VAL A 126 -0.51 -17.20 -12.19
C VAL A 126 -0.51 -16.29 -13.42
N GLY A 127 -1.30 -15.20 -13.40
CA GLY A 127 -1.34 -14.21 -14.46
C GLY A 127 -0.09 -13.32 -14.50
N GLN A 128 0.14 -12.69 -15.66
CA GLN A 128 1.18 -11.68 -15.87
C GLN A 128 0.90 -10.42 -15.06
N THR A 129 1.35 -10.42 -13.80
CA THR A 129 1.08 -9.36 -12.82
C THR A 129 2.30 -9.13 -11.93
N PRO A 130 2.54 -7.90 -11.43
CA PRO A 130 3.61 -7.65 -10.48
C PRO A 130 3.51 -8.46 -9.17
N PHE A 131 2.31 -8.93 -8.81
CA PHE A 131 2.08 -9.78 -7.64
C PHE A 131 2.37 -11.26 -7.87
N GLY A 132 2.42 -11.70 -9.13
CA GLY A 132 2.63 -13.10 -9.48
C GLY A 132 4.11 -13.48 -9.34
N PRO A 133 4.48 -14.52 -8.55
CA PRO A 133 5.87 -14.89 -8.33
C PRO A 133 6.58 -15.42 -9.59
N PHE A 134 5.82 -15.84 -10.61
CA PHE A 134 6.32 -16.38 -11.89
C PHE A 134 6.15 -15.42 -13.06
N SER A 135 5.65 -14.21 -12.81
CA SER A 135 5.59 -13.19 -13.86
C SER A 135 7.00 -12.65 -14.11
N GLU A 136 7.33 -12.40 -15.37
CA GLU A 136 8.55 -11.67 -15.77
C GLU A 136 8.24 -10.20 -16.11
N ILE A 137 6.96 -9.83 -16.09
CA ILE A 137 6.50 -8.49 -16.47
C ILE A 137 6.36 -7.60 -15.24
N SER A 138 6.87 -6.38 -15.35
CA SER A 138 6.70 -5.27 -14.40
C SER A 138 5.58 -4.28 -14.81
N SER A 139 4.99 -4.46 -15.99
CA SER A 139 3.87 -3.64 -16.46
C SER A 139 2.55 -3.92 -15.72
N LEU A 140 1.65 -2.94 -15.74
CA LEU A 140 0.36 -3.02 -15.06
C LEU A 140 -0.76 -3.46 -16.00
N SER A 141 -1.55 -4.45 -15.56
CA SER A 141 -2.77 -4.86 -16.24
C SER A 141 -3.88 -3.81 -16.11
N PHE A 142 -4.94 -3.91 -16.93
CA PHE A 142 -6.11 -3.04 -16.84
C PHE A 142 -6.68 -3.03 -15.41
N VAL A 143 -6.85 -4.21 -14.80
CA VAL A 143 -7.45 -4.35 -13.47
C VAL A 143 -6.63 -3.62 -12.40
N GLN A 144 -5.30 -3.64 -12.50
CA GLN A 144 -4.41 -2.95 -11.55
C GLN A 144 -4.46 -1.43 -11.72
N LYS A 145 -4.47 -0.96 -12.97
CA LYS A 145 -4.60 0.47 -13.29
C LYS A 145 -5.95 1.02 -12.82
N ASP A 146 -7.02 0.27 -13.08
CA ASP A 146 -8.38 0.62 -12.67
C ASP A 146 -8.50 0.66 -11.14
N ALA A 147 -8.04 -0.39 -10.45
CA ALA A 147 -8.04 -0.45 -8.99
C ALA A 147 -7.27 0.73 -8.37
N ALA A 148 -6.08 1.06 -8.88
CA ALA A 148 -5.29 2.17 -8.38
C ALA A 148 -6.04 3.51 -8.49
N ARG A 149 -6.67 3.78 -9.64
CA ARG A 149 -7.44 5.02 -9.86
C ARG A 149 -8.69 5.06 -8.98
N ARG A 150 -9.45 3.97 -8.92
CA ARG A 150 -10.65 3.86 -8.10
C ARG A 150 -10.33 4.08 -6.63
N ASN A 151 -9.25 3.48 -6.13
CA ASN A 151 -8.85 3.60 -4.74
C ASN A 151 -8.52 5.06 -4.37
N VAL A 152 -7.85 5.82 -5.24
CA VAL A 152 -7.60 7.25 -5.02
C VAL A 152 -8.92 8.02 -4.87
N ILE A 153 -9.89 7.79 -5.76
CA ILE A 153 -11.20 8.46 -5.69
C ILE A 153 -11.91 8.12 -4.38
N LEU A 154 -11.93 6.83 -4.01
CA LEU A 154 -12.58 6.38 -2.77
C LEU A 154 -11.89 6.96 -1.52
N THR A 155 -10.56 7.01 -1.51
CA THR A 155 -9.81 7.61 -0.39
C THR A 155 -10.05 9.11 -0.29
N SER A 156 -10.05 9.85 -1.40
CA SER A 156 -10.35 11.28 -1.42
C SER A 156 -11.78 11.59 -0.97
N LEU A 157 -12.75 10.77 -1.40
CA LEU A 157 -14.14 10.89 -0.97
C LEU A 157 -14.29 10.60 0.52
N ASN A 158 -13.65 9.53 1.01
CA ASN A 158 -13.65 9.20 2.43
C ASN A 158 -13.02 10.33 3.26
N TYR A 159 -11.86 10.84 2.86
CA TYR A 159 -11.21 11.96 3.52
C TYR A 159 -12.10 13.22 3.55
N SER A 160 -12.76 13.53 2.44
CA SER A 160 -13.66 14.69 2.35
C SER A 160 -14.88 14.54 3.26
N ILE A 161 -15.49 13.35 3.31
CA ILE A 161 -16.64 13.06 4.19
C ILE A 161 -16.20 13.12 5.65
N THR A 162 -15.11 12.46 6.03
CA THR A 162 -14.60 12.48 7.41
C THR A 162 -14.26 13.91 7.84
N SER A 163 -13.57 14.68 7.00
CA SER A 163 -13.25 16.08 7.31
C SER A 163 -14.51 16.94 7.48
N ALA A 164 -15.54 16.71 6.67
CA ALA A 164 -16.81 17.41 6.81
C ALA A 164 -17.54 17.05 8.12
N ILE A 165 -17.52 15.76 8.51
CA ILE A 165 -18.07 15.29 9.78
C ILE A 165 -17.31 15.95 10.95
N ASP A 166 -15.97 15.95 10.92
CA ASP A 166 -15.14 16.55 11.97
C ASP A 166 -15.47 18.05 12.17
N VAL A 167 -15.67 18.78 11.07
CA VAL A 167 -16.09 20.19 11.12
C VAL A 167 -17.49 20.34 11.74
N LEU A 168 -18.45 19.50 11.35
CA LEU A 168 -19.81 19.55 11.91
C LEU A 168 -19.83 19.20 13.40
N GLU A 169 -19.06 18.20 13.82
CA GLU A 169 -18.91 17.83 15.23
C GLU A 169 -18.24 18.96 16.04
N SER A 170 -17.22 19.61 15.48
CA SER A 170 -16.61 20.79 16.09
C SER A 170 -17.61 21.95 16.25
N ILE A 171 -18.43 22.23 15.24
CA ILE A 171 -19.51 23.24 15.30
C ILE A 171 -20.50 22.89 16.42
N ALA A 172 -20.91 21.63 16.51
CA ALA A 172 -21.82 21.16 17.56
C ALA A 172 -21.20 21.34 18.96
N ALA A 173 -19.93 20.99 19.13
CA ALA A 173 -19.21 21.12 20.40
C ALA A 173 -19.04 22.58 20.87
N HIS A 174 -18.87 23.52 19.95
CA HIS A 174 -18.61 24.95 20.25
C HIS A 174 -19.89 25.80 20.31
N GLY A 175 -21.04 25.21 20.64
CA GLY A 175 -22.28 25.93 20.90
C GLY A 175 -23.26 25.99 19.72
N GLY A 176 -22.99 25.22 18.66
CA GLY A 176 -23.89 25.05 17.52
C GLY A 176 -23.74 26.13 16.45
N ASP A 177 -24.29 25.81 15.28
CA ASP A 177 -24.32 26.67 14.08
C ASP A 177 -24.92 28.06 14.35
N ARG A 178 -25.96 28.16 15.19
CA ARG A 178 -26.60 29.43 15.56
C ARG A 178 -25.71 30.40 16.35
N LYS A 179 -24.78 29.89 17.16
CA LYS A 179 -23.88 30.73 17.96
C LYS A 179 -22.61 31.10 17.19
N LEU A 180 -22.16 30.21 16.30
CA LEU A 180 -20.90 30.35 15.58
C LEU A 180 -21.04 31.14 14.28
N LEU A 181 -22.18 31.03 13.60
CA LEU A 181 -22.41 31.70 12.32
C LEU A 181 -23.14 33.03 12.50
N LYS A 182 -22.70 34.06 11.77
CA LYS A 182 -23.48 35.31 11.64
C LYS A 182 -24.78 35.03 10.88
N GLN A 183 -25.82 35.83 11.11
CA GLN A 183 -27.17 35.63 10.54
C GLN A 183 -27.15 35.28 9.04
N ASN A 184 -26.39 36.01 8.22
CA ASN A 184 -26.31 35.77 6.77
C ASN A 184 -25.64 34.43 6.43
N GLN A 185 -24.59 34.06 7.15
CA GLN A 185 -23.86 32.80 6.98
C GLN A 185 -24.68 31.60 7.47
N TYR A 186 -25.47 31.79 8.52
CA TYR A 186 -26.40 30.78 9.02
C TYR A 186 -27.47 30.44 7.98
N ILE A 187 -28.05 31.45 7.31
CA ILE A 187 -29.03 31.22 6.23
C ILE A 187 -28.40 30.42 5.08
N GLU A 188 -27.21 30.82 4.64
CA GLU A 188 -26.49 30.13 3.56
C GLU A 188 -26.11 28.68 3.95
N PHE A 189 -25.66 28.47 5.19
CA PHE A 189 -25.35 27.15 5.73
C PHE A 189 -26.60 26.25 5.70
N ILE A 190 -27.72 26.71 6.24
CA ILE A 190 -28.97 25.94 6.25
C ILE A 190 -29.45 25.63 4.82
N GLN A 191 -29.32 26.57 3.88
CA GLN A 191 -29.70 26.34 2.47
C GLN A 191 -28.83 25.29 1.77
N ARG A 192 -27.51 25.31 2.01
CA ARG A 192 -26.57 24.37 1.37
C ARG A 192 -26.65 22.96 1.95
N TRP A 193 -26.93 22.85 3.24
CA TRP A 193 -26.95 21.56 3.94
C TRP A 193 -28.34 20.90 3.99
N ASN A 194 -29.43 21.63 3.74
CA ASN A 194 -30.77 21.05 3.56
C ASN A 194 -31.01 20.50 2.13
N LEU A 195 -30.04 19.82 1.55
CA LEU A 195 -30.20 19.19 0.22
C LEU A 195 -31.22 18.03 0.19
N PHE A 196 -31.77 17.62 1.35
CA PHE A 196 -32.72 16.51 1.49
C PHE A 196 -33.97 16.82 2.33
N LYS A 197 -34.46 18.06 2.32
CA LYS A 197 -35.81 18.36 2.83
C LYS A 197 -36.78 18.66 1.71
#